data_AF-A0A7K2NMQ7-F1
#
_entry.id   AF-A0A7K2NMQ7-F1
#
_cell.length_a   1.000
_cell.length_b   1.000
_cell.length_c   1.000
_cell.angle_alpha   90.00
_cell.angle_beta   90.00
_cell.angle_gamma   90.00
#
_symmetry.space_group_name_H-M   'P 1'
#
loop_
_entity.id
_entity.type
_entity.pdbx_description
1 polymer ?
#
loop_
_entity_poly.entity_id
_entity_poly.type
_entity_poly.pdbx_seq_one_letter_code
_entity_poly.pdbx_strand_id
1 'polypeptide(L)' 'MPRASGERARRTAVVGSGVAGLTAAHILGRAHRVTLYEADDRLGGHAHTHDLT' A
#
# COMPACT_ATOMS: atom_id res chain seq x y z
N MET A 1 26.57 12.54 0.70
CA MET A 1 25.74 12.16 1.85
C MET A 1 25.58 10.63 1.85
N PRO A 2 26.15 9.89 2.82
CA PRO A 2 26.07 8.42 2.81
C PRO A 2 24.67 7.95 3.26
N ARG A 3 24.05 7.06 2.47
CA ARG A 3 22.77 6.39 2.79
C ARG A 3 22.94 5.54 4.05
N ALA A 4 22.11 5.79 5.06
CA ALA A 4 22.07 4.99 6.28
C ALA A 4 21.77 3.52 5.98
N SER A 5 22.79 2.68 6.18
CA SER A 5 22.75 1.42 6.92
C SER A 5 21.80 0.33 6.41
N GLY A 6 22.38 -0.67 5.73
CA GLY A 6 21.90 -2.05 5.70
C GLY A 6 20.71 -2.33 4.78
N GLU A 7 20.98 -2.94 3.63
CA GLU A 7 20.02 -3.47 2.66
C GLU A 7 19.28 -4.72 3.19
N ARG A 8 18.78 -4.69 4.43
CA ARG A 8 17.63 -5.53 4.76
C ARG A 8 16.45 -4.89 4.08
N ALA A 9 15.87 -5.57 3.08
CA ALA A 9 14.64 -5.14 2.43
C ALA A 9 13.66 -4.65 3.51
N ARG A 10 13.47 -3.32 3.60
CA ARG A 10 12.65 -2.74 4.67
C ARG A 10 11.23 -3.28 4.47
N ARG A 11 10.64 -3.78 5.55
CA ARG A 11 9.27 -4.29 5.55
C ARG A 11 8.35 -3.15 5.96
N THR A 12 7.35 -2.85 5.14
CA THR A 12 6.42 -1.75 5.37
C THR A 12 4.99 -2.27 5.35
N ALA A 13 4.22 -1.98 6.40
CA ALA A 13 2.79 -2.25 6.43
C ALA A 13 2.03 -1.01 5.98
N VAL A 14 1.06 -1.17 5.09
CA VAL A 14 0.08 -0.14 4.70
C VAL A 14 -1.28 -0.59 5.21
N VAL A 15 -1.97 0.24 5.97
CA VAL A 15 -3.30 -0.06 6.53
C VAL A 15 -4.33 0.83 5.83
N GLY A 16 -5.32 0.19 5.22
CA GLY A 16 -6.29 0.80 4.30
C GLY A 16 -5.87 0.65 2.85
N SER A 17 -6.78 0.17 2.01
CA SER A 17 -6.62 -0.09 0.57
C SER A 17 -7.42 0.89 -0.30
N GLY A 18 -7.78 2.06 0.24
CA GLY A 18 -8.29 3.17 -0.57
C GLY A 18 -7.25 3.70 -1.56
N VAL A 19 -7.61 4.70 -2.36
CA VAL A 19 -6.72 5.31 -3.37
C VAL A 19 -5.35 5.71 -2.81
N ALA A 20 -5.33 6.31 -1.61
CA ALA A 20 -4.09 6.71 -0.95
C ALA A 20 -3.24 5.51 -0.51
N GLY A 21 -3.88 4.45 0.03
CA GLY A 21 -3.20 3.24 0.47
C GLY A 21 -2.61 2.44 -0.68
N LEU A 22 -3.37 2.27 -1.77
CA LEU A 22 -2.88 1.63 -2.99
C LEU A 22 -1.74 2.43 -3.64
N THR A 23 -1.84 3.76 -3.65
CA THR A 23 -0.77 4.63 -4.17
C THR A 23 0.51 4.52 -3.32
N ALA A 24 0.37 4.56 -1.99
CA ALA A 24 1.50 4.39 -1.08
C ALA A 24 2.15 3.01 -1.25
N ALA A 25 1.35 1.94 -1.31
CA ALA A 25 1.84 0.58 -1.53
C ALA A 25 2.56 0.44 -2.89
N HIS A 26 2.03 1.07 -3.95
CA HIS A 26 2.65 1.07 -5.27
C HIS A 26 4.02 1.74 -5.29
N ILE A 27 4.15 2.91 -4.66
CA ILE A 27 5.43 3.65 -4.61
C ILE A 27 6.44 2.92 -3.73
N LEU A 28 6.01 2.47 -2.54
CA LEU A 28 6.88 1.79 -1.57
C LEU A 28 7.30 0.39 -2.05
N GLY A 29 6.46 -0.30 -2.81
CA GLY A 29 6.72 -1.65 -3.33
C GLY A 29 7.93 -1.74 -4.26
N ARG A 30 8.39 -0.61 -4.82
CA ARG A 30 9.59 -0.56 -5.67
C ARG A 30 10.90 -0.76 -4.89
N ALA A 31 10.90 -0.48 -3.59
CA ALA A 31 12.11 -0.51 -2.76
C ALA A 31 11.95 -1.31 -1.44
N HIS A 32 10.72 -1.68 -1.09
CA HIS A 32 10.38 -2.27 0.20
C HIS A 32 9.45 -3.46 0.03
N ARG A 33 9.52 -4.41 0.96
CA ARG A 33 8.55 -5.50 1.03
C ARG A 33 7.30 -4.97 1.71
N VAL A 34 6.28 -4.63 0.93
CA VAL A 34 5.03 -4.05 1.42
C VAL A 34 4.01 -5.14 1.76
N THR A 35 3.29 -4.99 2.87
CA THR A 35 2.09 -5.77 3.20
C THR A 35 0.93 -4.80 3.34
N LEU A 36 -0.12 -5.00 2.57
CA LEU A 36 -1.34 -4.19 2.60
C LEU A 36 -2.39 -4.88 3.46
N TYR A 37 -2.97 -4.16 4.41
CA TYR A 37 -4.08 -4.60 5.25
C TYR A 37 -5.31 -3.77 4.93
N GLU A 38 -6.45 -4.43 4.76
CA GLU A 38 -7.76 -3.81 4.58
C GLU A 38 -8.73 -4.48 5.58
N ALA A 39 -9.68 -3.71 6.09
CA ALA A 39 -10.70 -4.21 7.00
C ALA A 39 -11.87 -4.89 6.26
N ASP A 40 -12.13 -4.46 5.03
CA ASP A 40 -13.11 -5.06 4.12
C ASP A 40 -12.52 -6.22 3.30
N ASP A 41 -13.39 -7.06 2.72
CA ASP A 41 -13.03 -8.16 1.82
C ASP A 41 -12.65 -7.66 0.41
N ARG A 42 -12.76 -6.35 0.16
CA ARG A 42 -12.49 -5.72 -1.14
C ARG A 42 -11.49 -4.57 -1.03
N LEU A 43 -10.56 -4.52 -1.98
CA LEU A 43 -9.68 -3.36 -2.15
C LEU A 43 -10.43 -2.16 -2.72
N GLY A 44 -10.10 -0.94 -2.25
CA GLY A 44 -10.62 0.32 -2.79
C GLY A 44 -11.29 1.22 -1.77
N GLY A 45 -11.63 0.73 -0.57
CA GLY A 45 -12.32 1.52 0.46
C GLY A 45 -13.58 2.20 -0.07
N HIS A 46 -13.75 3.50 0.21
CA HIS A 46 -14.87 4.34 -0.26
C HIS A 46 -14.86 4.62 -1.78
N ALA A 47 -13.86 4.14 -2.54
CA ALA A 47 -13.94 4.06 -4.00
C ALA A 47 -14.93 2.93 -4.37
N HIS A 48 -16.19 3.17 -4.02
CA HIS A 48 -17.31 2.31 -4.27
C HIS A 48 -17.84 2.68 -5.65
N THR A 49 -17.15 2.19 -6.69
CA THR A 49 -17.69 2.18 -8.04
C THR A 49 -18.92 1.28 -8.01
N HIS A 50 -20.10 1.90 -7.96
CA HIS A 50 -21.35 1.22 -8.23
C HIS A 50 -21.49 1.10 -9.75
N ASP A 51 -21.56 -0.12 -10.26
CA ASP A 51 -22.14 -0.34 -11.59
C ASP A 51 -23.61 0.08 -11.52
N LEU A 52 -23.91 1.28 -12.02
CA LEU A 52 -25.28 1.72 -12.23
C LEU A 52 -25.88 0.85 -13.34
N THR A 53 -26.90 0.05 -13.00
CA THR A 53 -27.72 -0.71 -13.96
C THR A 53 -28.90 0.13 -14.40
#